data_AF-A0A2V6BZZ5-F1
#
_entry.id   AF-A0A2V6BZZ5-F1
#
_cell.length_a   1.000
_cell.length_b   1.000
_cell.length_c   1.000
_cell.angle_alpha   90.00
_cell.angle_beta   90.00
_cell.angle_gamma   90.00
#
_symmetry.space_group_name_H-M   'P 1'
#
loop_
_entity.id
_entity.type
_entity.pdbx_description
1 polymer ?
#
loop_
_entity_poly.entity_id
_entity_poly.type
_entity_poly.pdbx_seq_one_letter_code
_entity_poly.pdbx_strand_id
1 'polypeptide(L)'
;MVRNQSREQIAAAQQVLKLKMNGIQTSIKESLGKVLAANDRIADAERMKMNISRIQFQYDRVVNLLQNVDISRNIDQGTLAILDPASEATRSYKQDVSLLAMALAAGLLAGFGCVFLVAVRDDRFITLTDVIEKLGDAVLGQVPEVRKRRRKSPLPLLEIDDDRHVYAESYRNLRSALL
;
A
#
# COMPACT_ATOMS: atom_id res chain seq x y z
N MET A 1 8.68 -55.00 -67.17
CA MET A 1 7.86 -55.15 -65.94
C MET A 1 8.71 -55.34 -64.68
N VAL A 2 9.71 -56.24 -64.68
CA VAL A 2 10.57 -56.55 -63.50
C VAL A 2 11.35 -55.36 -62.93
N ARG A 3 11.84 -54.45 -63.78
CA ARG A 3 12.70 -53.33 -63.38
C ARG A 3 12.00 -52.24 -62.54
N ASN A 4 10.66 -52.18 -62.58
CA ASN A 4 9.88 -51.24 -61.77
C ASN A 4 9.61 -51.81 -60.36
N GLN A 5 9.38 -53.12 -60.24
CA GLN A 5 9.16 -53.79 -58.95
C GLN A 5 10.42 -53.72 -58.06
N SER A 6 11.61 -53.84 -58.62
CA SER A 6 12.87 -53.70 -57.86
C SER A 6 13.07 -52.27 -57.32
N ARG A 7 12.62 -51.24 -58.06
CA ARG A 7 12.70 -49.84 -57.61
C ARG A 7 11.71 -49.57 -56.47
N GLU A 8 10.51 -50.13 -56.53
CA GLU A 8 9.53 -50.05 -55.45
C GLU A 8 10.00 -50.75 -54.17
N GLN A 9 10.62 -51.93 -54.27
CA GLN A 9 11.15 -52.62 -53.08
C GLN A 9 12.31 -51.87 -52.42
N ILE A 10 13.20 -51.25 -53.19
CA ILE A 10 14.28 -50.42 -52.65
C ILE A 10 13.70 -49.16 -51.98
N ALA A 11 12.71 -48.53 -52.60
CA ALA A 11 12.02 -47.38 -52.02
C ALA A 11 11.30 -47.75 -50.71
N ALA A 12 10.63 -48.90 -50.65
CA ALA A 12 9.99 -49.41 -49.44
C ALA A 12 11.01 -49.73 -48.34
N ALA A 13 12.15 -50.36 -48.67
CA ALA A 13 13.22 -50.63 -47.71
C ALA A 13 13.84 -49.34 -47.15
N GLN A 14 14.05 -48.33 -48.00
CA GLN A 14 14.51 -47.00 -47.58
C GLN A 14 13.50 -46.31 -46.65
N GLN A 15 12.20 -46.42 -46.93
CA GLN A 15 11.15 -45.88 -46.06
C GLN A 15 11.15 -46.57 -44.69
N VAL A 16 11.27 -47.90 -44.64
CA VAL A 16 11.35 -48.66 -43.38
C VAL A 16 12.59 -48.27 -42.58
N LEU A 17 13.75 -48.12 -43.23
CA LEU A 17 14.97 -47.65 -42.58
C LEU A 17 14.80 -46.23 -42.01
N LYS A 18 14.19 -45.32 -42.77
CA LYS A 18 13.91 -43.96 -42.31
C LYS A 18 12.96 -43.93 -41.12
N LEU A 19 11.93 -44.78 -41.12
CA LEU A 19 11.02 -44.94 -39.98
C LEU A 19 11.75 -45.47 -38.74
N LYS A 20 12.61 -46.49 -38.88
CA LYS A 20 13.44 -46.99 -37.77
C LYS A 20 14.37 -45.92 -37.22
N MET A 21 15.02 -45.16 -38.11
CA MET A 21 15.95 -44.09 -37.74
C MET A 21 15.24 -42.98 -36.96
N ASN A 22 14.05 -42.56 -37.43
CA ASN A 22 13.20 -41.60 -36.72
C ASN A 22 12.75 -42.13 -35.36
N GLY A 23 12.32 -43.40 -35.28
CA GLY A 23 11.91 -44.03 -34.02
C GLY A 23 13.04 -44.08 -33.00
N ILE A 24 14.25 -44.45 -33.43
CA ILE A 24 15.46 -44.41 -32.58
C ILE A 24 15.75 -42.97 -32.13
N GLN A 25 15.68 -42.00 -33.03
CA GLN A 25 15.94 -40.60 -32.69
C GLN A 25 14.91 -40.05 -31.68
N THR A 26 13.64 -40.42 -31.81
CA THR A 26 12.60 -40.09 -30.83
C THR A 26 12.89 -40.74 -29.48
N SER A 27 13.30 -42.02 -29.46
CA SER A 27 13.66 -42.73 -28.21
C SER A 27 14.90 -42.15 -27.53
N ILE A 28 15.88 -41.69 -28.30
CA ILE A 28 17.05 -40.96 -27.77
C ILE A 28 16.60 -39.63 -27.15
N LYS A 29 15.74 -38.87 -27.83
CA LYS A 29 15.23 -37.60 -27.32
C LYS A 29 14.43 -37.79 -26.02
N GLU A 30 13.60 -38.83 -25.96
CA GLU A 30 12.86 -39.19 -24.76
C GLU A 30 13.79 -39.61 -23.61
N SER A 31 14.79 -40.44 -23.89
CA SER A 31 15.79 -40.88 -22.91
C SER A 31 16.61 -39.70 -22.37
N LEU A 32 17.01 -38.77 -23.24
CA LEU A 32 17.69 -37.53 -22.82
C LEU A 32 16.79 -36.68 -21.92
N GLY A 33 15.50 -36.55 -22.24
CA GLY A 33 14.54 -35.85 -21.38
C GLY A 33 14.41 -36.49 -20.00
N LYS A 34 14.37 -37.82 -19.93
CA LYS A 34 14.35 -38.57 -18.65
C LYS A 34 15.64 -38.38 -17.85
N VAL A 35 16.79 -38.38 -18.51
CA VAL A 35 18.09 -38.16 -17.85
C VAL A 35 18.20 -36.74 -17.31
N LEU A 36 17.78 -35.73 -18.07
CA LEU A 36 17.77 -34.34 -17.60
C LEU A 36 16.87 -34.17 -16.37
N ALA A 37 15.64 -34.67 -16.42
CA ALA A 37 14.72 -34.61 -15.27
C ALA A 37 15.24 -35.39 -14.05
N ALA A 38 15.94 -36.51 -14.25
CA ALA A 38 16.60 -37.23 -13.17
C ALA A 38 17.77 -36.43 -12.58
N ASN A 39 18.53 -35.74 -13.42
CA ASN A 39 19.66 -34.92 -12.99
C ASN A 39 19.20 -33.70 -12.17
N ASP A 40 18.11 -33.04 -12.58
CA ASP A 40 17.50 -31.95 -11.81
C ASP A 40 17.08 -32.41 -10.40
N ARG A 41 16.45 -33.58 -10.31
CA ARG A 41 16.07 -34.18 -9.01
C ARG A 41 17.27 -34.51 -8.14
N ILE A 42 18.37 -34.96 -8.73
CA ILE A 42 19.63 -35.25 -8.00
C ILE A 42 20.23 -33.93 -7.48
N ALA A 43 20.27 -32.89 -8.31
CA ALA A 43 20.77 -31.58 -7.91
C ALA A 43 19.95 -30.99 -6.74
N ASP A 44 18.63 -31.12 -6.77
CA ASP A 44 17.77 -30.68 -5.68
C ASP A 44 17.99 -31.48 -4.40
N ALA A 45 18.13 -32.81 -4.51
CA ALA A 45 18.43 -33.66 -3.36
C ALA A 45 19.79 -33.33 -2.74
N GLU A 46 20.81 -33.03 -3.55
CA GLU A 46 22.13 -32.64 -3.09
C GLU A 46 22.12 -31.28 -2.39
N ARG A 47 21.37 -30.31 -2.92
CA ARG A 47 21.12 -29.01 -2.25
C ARG A 47 20.47 -29.19 -0.88
N MET A 48 19.45 -30.05 -0.77
CA MET A 48 18.80 -30.32 0.52
C MET A 48 19.75 -30.97 1.51
N LYS A 49 20.56 -31.95 1.08
CA LYS A 49 21.58 -32.58 1.94
C LYS A 49 22.61 -31.57 2.44
N MET A 50 23.10 -30.67 1.59
CA MET A 50 24.03 -29.62 1.99
C MET A 50 23.42 -28.68 3.04
N ASN A 51 22.14 -28.30 2.89
CA ASN A 51 21.46 -27.46 3.85
C ASN A 51 21.32 -28.13 5.23
N ILE A 52 20.98 -29.41 5.26
CA ILE A 52 20.91 -30.19 6.52
C ILE A 52 22.28 -30.23 7.19
N SER A 53 23.34 -30.55 6.44
CA SER A 53 24.71 -30.58 6.98
C SER A 53 25.16 -29.22 7.53
N ARG A 54 24.82 -28.12 6.85
CA ARG A 54 25.10 -26.76 7.33
C ARG A 54 24.37 -26.43 8.63
N ILE A 55 23.12 -26.87 8.79
CA ILE A 55 22.34 -26.64 10.02
C ILE A 55 22.91 -27.46 11.17
N GLN A 56 23.25 -28.73 10.94
CA GLN A 56 23.89 -29.58 11.95
C GLN A 56 25.20 -28.98 12.43
N PHE A 57 26.07 -28.54 11.51
CA PHE A 57 27.32 -27.87 11.89
C PHE A 57 27.12 -26.61 12.74
N GLN A 58 26.11 -25.79 12.41
CA GLN A 58 25.79 -24.60 13.22
C GLN A 58 25.29 -24.97 14.61
N TYR A 59 24.43 -25.97 14.72
CA TYR A 59 23.94 -26.49 15.99
C TYR A 59 25.10 -27.00 16.86
N ASP A 60 25.96 -27.84 16.30
CA ASP A 60 27.12 -28.40 17.01
C ASP A 60 28.05 -27.28 17.48
N ARG A 61 28.27 -26.23 16.68
CA ARG A 61 29.07 -25.08 17.08
C ARG A 61 28.45 -24.35 18.28
N VAL A 62 27.13 -24.13 18.28
CA VAL A 62 26.44 -23.47 19.40
C VAL A 62 26.51 -24.32 20.67
N VAL A 63 26.31 -25.64 20.54
CA VAL A 63 26.42 -26.57 21.68
C VAL A 63 27.84 -26.58 22.24
N ASN A 64 28.86 -26.61 21.39
CA ASN A 64 30.25 -26.52 21.84
C ASN A 64 30.55 -25.19 22.53
N LEU A 65 30.03 -24.07 22.04
CA LEU A 65 30.18 -22.77 22.72
C LEU A 65 29.52 -22.77 24.10
N LEU A 66 28.32 -23.33 24.23
CA LEU A 66 27.65 -23.48 25.52
C LEU A 66 28.45 -24.36 26.48
N GLN A 67 28.92 -25.51 26.03
CA GLN A 67 29.74 -26.40 26.85
C GLN A 67 31.05 -25.72 27.27
N ASN A 68 31.72 -25.00 26.38
CA ASN A 68 32.92 -24.25 26.71
C ASN A 68 32.64 -23.15 27.75
N VAL A 69 31.52 -22.43 27.63
CA VAL A 69 31.11 -21.40 28.60
C VAL A 69 30.76 -22.02 29.96
N ASP A 70 30.08 -23.16 29.98
CA ASP A 70 29.76 -23.89 31.22
C ASP A 70 31.01 -24.46 31.89
N ILE A 71 31.95 -25.01 31.10
CA ILE A 71 33.24 -25.49 31.60
C ILE A 71 34.08 -24.31 32.13
N SER A 72 34.14 -23.18 31.42
CA SER A 72 34.81 -21.96 31.91
C SER A 72 34.15 -21.44 33.18
N ARG A 73 32.82 -21.47 33.32
CA ARG A 73 32.13 -21.12 34.57
C ARG A 73 32.49 -22.05 35.73
N ASN A 74 32.74 -23.32 35.46
CA ASN A 74 33.04 -24.31 36.50
C ASN A 74 34.53 -24.33 36.90
N ILE A 75 35.43 -23.94 35.99
CA ILE A 75 36.88 -23.85 36.25
C ILE A 75 37.25 -22.49 36.87
N ASP A 76 36.59 -21.39 36.49
CA ASP A 76 36.84 -20.03 37.00
C ASP A 76 35.83 -19.58 38.08
N GLN A 77 35.45 -20.46 39.01
CA GLN A 77 34.89 -20.00 40.31
C GLN A 77 35.97 -19.40 41.24
N GLY A 78 37.10 -18.95 40.68
CA GLY A 78 38.02 -18.05 41.37
C GLY A 78 37.31 -16.72 41.57
N THR A 79 36.93 -16.45 42.82
CA THR A 79 36.46 -15.16 43.38
C THR A 79 36.22 -14.09 42.31
N LEU A 80 35.07 -14.15 41.64
CA LEU A 80 34.65 -13.12 40.70
C LEU A 80 34.42 -11.83 41.50
N ALA A 81 35.43 -10.96 41.55
CA ALA A 81 35.27 -9.61 42.03
C ALA A 81 34.39 -8.87 41.03
N ILE A 82 33.24 -8.38 41.50
CA ILE A 82 32.34 -7.53 40.72
C ILE A 82 33.12 -6.25 40.38
N LEU A 83 33.64 -6.15 39.16
CA LEU A 83 34.40 -4.99 38.70
C LEU A 83 33.49 -3.77 38.51
N ASP A 84 32.23 -4.00 38.14
CA ASP A 84 31.20 -2.97 38.03
C ASP A 84 29.83 -3.60 38.37
N PRO A 85 29.06 -3.06 39.33
CA PRO A 85 27.70 -3.53 39.59
C PRO A 85 26.82 -3.38 38.35
N ALA A 86 25.81 -4.26 38.22
CA ALA A 86 24.87 -4.19 37.12
C ALA A 86 24.20 -2.81 37.05
N SER A 87 24.33 -2.14 35.91
CA SER A 87 23.67 -0.86 35.65
C SER A 87 22.16 -0.99 35.80
N GLU A 88 21.51 0.04 36.34
CA GLU A 88 20.04 0.07 36.43
C GLU A 88 19.37 -0.13 35.07
N ALA A 89 18.23 -0.83 35.08
CA ALA A 89 17.47 -1.11 33.87
C ALA A 89 16.95 0.20 33.25
N THR A 90 17.60 0.65 32.17
CA THR A 90 17.16 1.84 31.43
C THR A 90 16.04 1.46 30.46
N ARG A 91 14.84 1.98 30.70
CA ARG A 91 13.71 1.80 29.78
C ARG A 91 13.98 2.59 28.48
N SER A 92 13.94 1.90 27.35
CA SER A 92 14.18 2.53 26.04
C SER A 92 12.99 3.42 25.64
N TYR A 93 13.10 4.72 25.91
CA TYR A 93 12.05 5.72 25.62
C TYR A 93 11.93 6.05 24.11
N LYS A 94 12.83 5.53 23.27
CA LYS A 94 12.91 5.87 21.83
C LYS A 94 11.64 5.48 21.06
N GLN A 95 10.99 4.38 21.43
CA GLN A 95 9.76 3.92 20.79
C GLN A 95 8.55 4.76 21.20
N ASP A 96 8.46 5.13 22.48
CA ASP A 96 7.34 5.90 23.02
C ASP A 96 7.27 7.32 22.42
N VAL A 97 8.43 7.97 22.24
CA VAL A 97 8.51 9.30 21.60
C VAL A 97 8.13 9.25 20.12
N SER A 98 8.57 8.22 19.41
CA SER A 98 8.22 8.03 17.99
C SER A 98 6.71 7.80 17.82
N LEU A 99 6.11 7.00 18.70
CA LEU A 99 4.67 6.73 18.69
C LEU A 99 3.87 8.01 18.97
N LEU A 100 4.29 8.81 19.94
CA LEU A 100 3.65 10.09 20.27
C LEU A 100 3.74 11.09 19.10
N ALA A 101 4.91 11.17 18.47
CA ALA A 101 5.12 12.04 17.31
C ALA A 101 4.24 11.63 16.11
N MET A 102 4.13 10.33 15.83
CA MET A 102 3.25 9.82 14.77
C MET A 102 1.77 10.07 15.09
N ALA A 103 1.34 9.87 16.33
CA ALA A 103 -0.04 10.14 16.73
C ALA A 103 -0.41 11.62 16.59
N LEU A 104 0.49 12.53 16.97
CA LEU A 104 0.29 13.98 16.82
C LEU A 104 0.20 14.36 15.33
N ALA A 105 1.13 13.88 14.51
CA ALA A 105 1.13 14.13 13.07
C ALA A 105 -0.15 13.60 12.38
N ALA A 106 -0.57 12.39 12.72
CA ALA A 106 -1.79 11.79 12.19
C ALA A 106 -3.04 12.56 12.63
N GLY A 107 -3.10 12.98 13.90
CA GLY A 107 -4.21 13.78 14.43
C GLY A 107 -4.34 15.14 13.73
N LEU A 108 -3.22 15.82 13.49
CA LEU A 108 -3.21 17.08 12.74
C LEU A 108 -3.70 16.89 11.30
N LEU A 109 -3.17 15.89 10.59
CA LEU A 109 -3.59 15.61 9.21
C LEU A 109 -5.07 15.27 9.12
N ALA A 110 -5.58 14.44 10.04
CA ALA A 110 -6.99 14.11 10.10
C ALA A 110 -7.86 15.34 10.42
N GLY A 111 -7.43 16.18 11.37
CA GLY A 111 -8.11 17.43 11.72
C GLY A 111 -8.20 18.41 10.55
N PHE A 112 -7.07 18.63 9.86
CA PHE A 112 -7.03 19.46 8.65
C PHE A 112 -7.91 18.89 7.55
N GLY A 113 -7.87 17.57 7.34
CA GLY A 113 -8.72 16.88 6.36
C GLY A 113 -10.21 17.08 6.65
N CYS A 114 -10.63 16.97 7.91
CA CYS A 114 -12.02 17.21 8.31
C CYS A 114 -12.45 18.66 8.05
N VAL A 115 -11.64 19.66 8.43
CA VAL A 115 -11.96 21.08 8.18
C VAL A 115 -12.03 21.37 6.68
N PHE A 116 -11.09 20.82 5.91
CA PHE A 116 -11.07 20.99 4.45
C PHE A 116 -12.31 20.37 3.79
N LEU A 117 -12.74 19.18 4.20
CA LEU A 117 -13.96 18.55 3.70
C LEU A 117 -15.21 19.36 4.04
N VAL A 118 -15.27 19.95 5.23
CA VAL A 118 -16.36 20.86 5.60
C VAL A 118 -16.35 22.10 4.72
N ALA A 119 -15.18 22.70 4.49
CA ALA A 119 -15.04 23.90 3.65
C ALA A 119 -15.40 23.63 2.18
N VAL A 120 -14.98 22.50 1.61
CA VAL A 120 -15.35 22.11 0.23
C VAL A 120 -16.85 21.83 0.10
N ARG A 121 -17.49 21.33 1.16
CA ARG A 121 -18.94 21.09 1.18
C ARG A 121 -19.75 22.35 1.49
N ASP A 122 -19.13 23.41 2.00
CA ASP A 122 -19.82 24.65 2.32
C ASP A 122 -20.04 25.45 1.03
N ASP A 123 -21.15 25.19 0.34
CA ASP A 123 -21.59 25.91 -0.86
C ASP A 123 -22.15 27.32 -0.55
N ARG A 124 -21.66 27.98 0.49
CA ARG A 124 -22.09 29.35 0.82
C ARG A 124 -21.42 30.33 -0.12
N PHE A 125 -22.24 31.13 -0.79
CA PHE A 125 -21.78 32.30 -1.53
C PHE A 125 -21.43 33.40 -0.54
N ILE A 126 -20.14 33.58 -0.27
CA ILE A 126 -19.65 34.54 0.72
C ILE A 126 -19.47 35.93 0.08
N THR A 127 -19.21 35.99 -1.23
CA THR A 127 -18.89 37.23 -1.95
C THR A 127 -19.83 37.44 -3.14
N LEU A 128 -20.21 38.69 -3.41
CA LEU A 128 -21.01 39.07 -4.59
C LEU A 128 -20.38 38.59 -5.90
N THR A 129 -19.05 38.55 -5.97
CA THR A 129 -18.29 38.06 -7.12
C THR A 129 -18.55 36.57 -7.39
N ASP A 130 -18.65 35.73 -6.34
CA ASP A 130 -18.95 34.30 -6.49
C ASP A 130 -20.37 34.05 -7.04
N VAL A 131 -21.32 34.93 -6.70
CA VAL A 131 -22.71 34.83 -7.19
C VAL A 131 -22.78 35.19 -8.68
N ILE A 132 -22.10 36.26 -9.10
CA ILE A 132 -22.07 36.69 -10.50
C ILE A 132 -21.37 35.63 -11.36
N GLU A 133 -20.26 35.06 -10.87
CA GLU A 133 -19.47 34.07 -11.61
C GLU A 133 -20.16 32.71 -11.73
N LYS A 134 -20.86 32.24 -10.69
CA LYS A 134 -21.57 30.95 -10.73
C LYS A 134 -23.00 31.02 -11.31
N LEU A 135 -23.69 32.15 -11.18
CA LEU A 135 -25.09 32.28 -11.58
C LEU A 135 -25.28 32.99 -12.92
N GLY A 136 -24.29 33.76 -13.40
CA GLY A 136 -24.29 34.36 -14.75
C GLY A 136 -25.25 35.53 -14.95
N ASP A 137 -26.11 35.84 -13.99
CA ASP A 137 -27.11 36.91 -14.06
C ASP A 137 -26.67 38.16 -13.29
N ALA A 138 -27.09 39.33 -13.80
CA ALA A 138 -26.82 40.61 -13.17
C ALA A 138 -27.52 40.73 -11.80
N VAL A 139 -26.75 40.99 -10.75
CA VAL A 139 -27.29 41.17 -9.39
C VAL A 139 -28.00 42.53 -9.30
N LEU A 140 -29.33 42.50 -9.27
CA LEU A 140 -30.19 43.71 -9.25
C LEU A 140 -30.15 44.47 -7.90
N GLY A 141 -29.73 43.83 -6.82
CA GLY A 141 -29.55 44.47 -5.51
C GLY A 141 -29.31 43.49 -4.37
N GLN A 142 -28.78 44.00 -3.24
CA GLN A 142 -28.52 43.21 -2.04
C GLN A 142 -29.54 43.57 -0.95
N VAL A 143 -30.28 42.58 -0.44
CA VAL A 143 -31.20 42.76 0.69
C VAL A 143 -30.57 42.09 1.92
N PRO A 144 -30.18 42.88 2.94
CA PRO A 144 -29.62 42.31 4.16
C PRO A 144 -30.68 41.51 4.93
N GLU A 145 -30.30 40.33 5.43
CA GLU A 145 -31.19 39.53 6.26
C GLU A 145 -31.33 40.17 7.65
N VAL A 146 -32.52 40.70 7.94
CA VAL A 146 -32.81 41.26 9.26
C VAL A 146 -33.19 40.13 10.21
N ARG A 147 -32.42 39.99 11.31
CA ARG A 147 -32.67 38.96 12.32
C ARG A 147 -34.10 39.05 12.88
N LYS A 148 -34.87 37.99 12.69
CA LYS A 148 -36.22 37.84 13.28
C LYS A 148 -36.10 37.81 14.80
N ARG A 149 -36.71 38.78 15.48
CA ARG A 149 -36.74 38.84 16.96
C ARG A 149 -37.54 37.68 17.59
N ARG A 150 -38.46 37.03 16.85
CA ARG A 150 -39.22 35.84 17.28
C ARG A 150 -39.47 34.86 16.14
N ARG A 151 -39.34 33.56 16.44
CA ARG A 151 -39.34 32.40 15.51
C ARG A 151 -40.67 32.14 14.76
N LYS A 152 -41.76 32.83 15.11
CA LYS A 152 -43.12 32.59 14.55
C LYS A 152 -43.92 33.85 14.20
N SER A 153 -43.29 35.02 14.10
CA SER A 153 -43.98 36.21 13.59
C SER A 153 -43.65 36.41 12.10
N PRO A 154 -44.63 36.75 11.23
CA PRO A 154 -44.33 37.26 9.90
C PRO A 154 -43.37 38.46 10.04
N LEU A 155 -42.49 38.65 9.06
CA LEU A 155 -41.60 39.83 9.03
C LEU A 155 -42.49 41.07 9.18
N PRO A 156 -42.23 41.97 10.15
CA PRO A 156 -43.03 43.18 10.28
C PRO A 156 -42.95 43.95 8.96
N LEU A 157 -44.11 44.37 8.46
CA LEU A 157 -44.23 45.18 7.25
C LEU A 157 -43.42 46.47 7.45
N LEU A 158 -42.70 46.94 6.42
CA LEU A 158 -41.88 48.16 6.54
C LEU A 158 -42.74 49.32 7.05
N GLU A 159 -42.43 49.83 8.24
CA GLU A 159 -43.03 51.06 8.76
C GLU A 159 -42.34 52.27 8.15
N ILE A 160 -43.12 53.33 7.90
CA ILE A 160 -42.59 54.64 7.53
C ILE A 160 -41.98 55.19 8.82
N ASP A 161 -40.64 55.23 8.86
CA ASP A 161 -39.78 55.61 10.00
C ASP A 161 -39.22 54.45 10.87
N ASP A 162 -38.87 53.30 10.25
CA ASP A 162 -38.14 52.20 10.92
C ASP A 162 -36.62 52.49 11.00
N ASP A 163 -36.03 52.32 12.19
CA ASP A 163 -34.58 52.45 12.47
C ASP A 163 -33.70 51.57 11.55
N ARG A 164 -34.29 50.59 10.86
CA ARG A 164 -33.64 49.71 9.88
C ARG A 164 -33.45 50.37 8.51
N HIS A 165 -32.79 51.52 8.50
CA HIS A 165 -32.55 52.35 7.31
C HIS A 165 -31.95 51.56 6.13
N VAL A 166 -31.01 50.67 6.40
CA VAL A 166 -30.32 49.85 5.38
C VAL A 166 -31.29 48.90 4.65
N TYR A 167 -32.30 48.35 5.34
CA TYR A 167 -33.29 47.47 4.72
C TYR A 167 -34.25 48.25 3.81
N ALA A 168 -34.70 49.42 4.27
CA ALA A 168 -35.57 50.30 3.49
C ALA A 168 -34.88 50.85 2.23
N GLU A 169 -33.59 51.19 2.32
CA GLU A 169 -32.79 51.64 1.17
C GLU A 169 -32.56 50.53 0.15
N SER A 170 -32.32 49.28 0.56
CA SER A 170 -32.21 48.15 -0.36
C SER A 170 -33.45 47.98 -1.25
N TYR A 171 -34.67 48.11 -0.69
CA TYR A 171 -35.90 48.05 -1.49
C TYR A 171 -36.10 49.28 -2.38
N ARG A 172 -35.67 50.46 -1.95
CA ARG A 172 -35.68 51.67 -2.81
C ARG A 172 -34.72 51.52 -3.98
N ASN A 173 -33.53 50.97 -3.75
CA ASN A 173 -32.55 50.70 -4.80
C ASN A 173 -33.08 49.65 -5.80
N LEU A 174 -33.67 48.56 -5.30
CA LEU A 174 -34.34 47.56 -6.15
C LEU A 174 -35.47 48.18 -6.98
N ARG A 175 -36.28 49.07 -6.39
CA ARG A 175 -37.33 49.78 -7.12
C ARG A 175 -36.75 50.67 -8.23
N SER A 176 -35.63 51.34 -7.96
CA SER A 176 -34.96 52.20 -8.95
C SER A 176 -34.24 51.41 -10.04
N ALA A 177 -33.81 50.18 -9.77
CA ALA A 177 -33.16 49.32 -10.75
C ALA A 177 -34.15 48.60 -11.69
N LEU A 178 -35.41 48.45 -11.26
CA LEU A 178 -36.49 47.81 -12.02
C LEU A 178 -37.37 48.79 -12.82
N LEU A 179 -37.33 50.09 -12.49
CA LEU A 179 -37.98 51.17 -13.22
C LEU A 179 -37.04 51.73 -14.30
#